data_AF-A0AB36ZTF2-F1
#
_entry.id   AF-A0AB36ZTF2-F1
#
_cell.length_a   1.000
_cell.length_b   1.000
_cell.length_c   1.000
_cell.angle_alpha   90.00
_cell.angle_beta   90.00
_cell.angle_gamma   90.00
#
_symmetry.space_group_name_H-M   'P 1'
#
loop_
_entity.id
_entity.type
_entity.pdbx_description
1 polymer ?
#
loop_
_entity_poly.entity_id
_entity_poly.type
_entity_poly.pdbx_seq_one_letter_code
_entity_poly.pdbx_strand_id
1 'polypeptide(L)'
;MIYEKHWQKYNEFIPYELQMSFDIRLCNVINILNYFFQNVLVRKPSFSKVNFYLAGSCIKKDLFRDLDMIFPSKQMMEELNQCLDQSFFEYENNSLTYKFHDDIFQFVFRPKFENKSLEFTIDGFDFDSTKVGFECVLDVNTKEVTVIKSDVRKEFISYINTKVNNLSKISVNPFVSLQRAIHFLKRGDEVPYSVFLDICSSIADIKIKENEDINKHFERLQGNPKKLENIKDAISEYIEEKKDEI
;
A
#
# COMPACT_ATOMS: atom_id res chain seq x y z
N MET A 1 -15.58 -20.71 -8.99
CA MET A 1 -14.19 -20.24 -8.85
C MET A 1 -14.13 -18.75 -9.14
N ILE A 2 -13.31 -17.99 -8.41
CA ILE A 2 -13.01 -16.59 -8.73
C ILE A 2 -12.41 -16.51 -10.15
N TYR A 3 -11.76 -17.59 -10.59
CA TYR A 3 -11.02 -17.71 -11.83
C TYR A 3 -11.62 -17.03 -13.07
N GLU A 4 -12.79 -17.50 -13.53
CA GLU A 4 -13.35 -17.08 -14.82
C GLU A 4 -13.72 -15.60 -14.88
N LYS A 5 -14.11 -15.00 -13.75
CA LYS A 5 -14.58 -13.61 -13.72
C LYS A 5 -13.46 -12.59 -13.68
N HIS A 6 -12.29 -12.95 -13.15
CA HIS A 6 -11.27 -11.97 -12.80
C HIS A 6 -10.00 -12.05 -13.63
N TRP A 7 -9.63 -13.21 -14.17
CA TRP A 7 -8.33 -13.39 -14.83
C TRP A 7 -8.39 -13.40 -16.36
N GLN A 8 -9.49 -13.85 -16.96
CA GLN A 8 -9.60 -13.98 -18.42
C GLN A 8 -9.32 -12.67 -19.17
N LYS A 9 -9.70 -11.53 -18.57
CA LYS A 9 -9.44 -10.20 -19.14
C LYS A 9 -7.95 -9.80 -19.19
N TYR A 10 -7.06 -10.60 -18.60
CA TYR A 10 -5.61 -10.37 -18.60
C TYR A 10 -4.84 -11.41 -19.44
N ASN A 11 -5.55 -12.25 -20.21
CA ASN A 11 -4.95 -13.29 -21.06
C ASN A 11 -3.89 -12.75 -22.04
N GLU A 12 -3.96 -11.46 -22.40
CA GLU A 12 -3.00 -10.81 -23.29
C GLU A 12 -1.57 -10.74 -22.71
N PHE A 13 -1.40 -10.77 -21.37
CA PHE A 13 -0.08 -10.58 -20.76
C PHE A 13 0.18 -11.41 -19.50
N ILE A 14 -0.81 -12.17 -18.99
CA ILE A 14 -0.61 -13.11 -17.88
C ILE A 14 -0.77 -14.54 -18.40
N PRO A 15 0.28 -15.38 -18.37
CA PRO A 15 0.17 -16.79 -18.73
C PRO A 15 -0.83 -17.53 -17.85
N TYR A 16 -1.54 -18.51 -18.43
CA TYR A 16 -2.58 -19.29 -17.74
C TYR A 16 -2.11 -19.89 -16.41
N GLU A 17 -0.93 -20.51 -16.38
CA GLU A 17 -0.35 -21.11 -15.17
C GLU A 17 -0.15 -20.08 -14.06
N LEU A 18 0.29 -18.87 -14.43
CA LEU A 18 0.48 -17.78 -13.47
C LEU A 18 -0.86 -17.25 -12.96
N GLN A 19 -1.88 -17.15 -13.82
CA GLN A 19 -3.23 -16.80 -13.39
C GLN A 19 -3.77 -17.82 -12.39
N MET A 20 -3.52 -19.11 -12.60
CA MET A 20 -3.97 -20.17 -11.68
C MET A 20 -3.26 -20.09 -10.33
N SER A 21 -1.95 -19.83 -10.33
CA SER A 21 -1.22 -19.57 -9.09
C SER A 21 -1.79 -18.36 -8.34
N PHE A 22 -2.11 -17.28 -9.05
CA PHE A 22 -2.71 -16.09 -8.44
C PHE A 22 -4.13 -16.32 -7.94
N ASP A 23 -4.95 -17.10 -8.64
CA ASP A 23 -6.31 -17.44 -8.19
C ASP A 23 -6.28 -18.22 -6.87
N ILE A 24 -5.40 -19.23 -6.77
CA ILE A 24 -5.20 -20.01 -5.53
C ILE A 24 -4.78 -19.08 -4.38
N ARG A 25 -3.81 -18.20 -4.62
CA ARG A 25 -3.34 -17.24 -3.60
C ARG A 25 -4.45 -16.29 -3.17
N LEU A 26 -5.22 -15.75 -4.11
CA LEU A 26 -6.33 -14.87 -3.81
C LEU A 26 -7.40 -15.59 -3.00
N CYS A 27 -7.76 -16.83 -3.36
CA CYS A 27 -8.67 -17.65 -2.56
C CYS A 27 -8.15 -17.85 -1.12
N ASN A 28 -6.86 -18.11 -0.94
CA ASN A 28 -6.28 -18.24 0.39
C ASN A 28 -6.37 -16.93 1.19
N VAL A 29 -6.05 -15.79 0.59
CA VAL A 29 -6.19 -14.47 1.22
C VAL A 29 -7.63 -14.20 1.63
N ILE A 30 -8.60 -14.50 0.77
CA ILE A 30 -10.02 -14.33 1.07
C ILE A 30 -10.45 -15.24 2.22
N ASN A 31 -9.99 -16.49 2.26
CA ASN A 31 -10.27 -17.40 3.37
C ASN A 31 -9.70 -16.88 4.71
N ILE A 32 -8.48 -16.33 4.69
CA ILE A 32 -7.85 -15.71 5.87
C ILE A 32 -8.66 -14.51 6.34
N LEU A 33 -9.11 -13.64 5.43
CA LEU A 33 -9.94 -12.49 5.77
C LEU A 33 -11.31 -12.90 6.31
N ASN A 34 -11.94 -13.91 5.72
CA ASN A 34 -13.20 -14.46 6.23
C ASN A 34 -13.02 -14.98 7.64
N TYR A 35 -11.96 -15.76 7.88
CA TYR A 35 -11.65 -16.28 9.21
C TYR A 35 -11.39 -15.15 10.21
N PHE A 36 -10.65 -14.11 9.83
CA PHE A 36 -10.43 -12.91 10.64
C PHE A 36 -11.76 -12.24 11.00
N PHE A 37 -12.59 -11.86 10.01
CA PHE A 37 -13.84 -11.14 10.30
C PHE A 37 -14.85 -12.01 11.05
N GLN A 38 -14.92 -13.31 10.79
CA GLN A 38 -15.80 -14.24 11.51
C GLN A 38 -15.55 -14.23 13.02
N ASN A 39 -14.28 -14.19 13.42
CA ASN A 39 -13.85 -14.27 14.82
C ASN A 39 -13.69 -12.89 15.48
N VAL A 40 -13.25 -11.88 14.73
CA VAL A 40 -12.88 -10.57 15.30
C VAL A 40 -14.03 -9.56 15.22
N LEU A 41 -14.97 -9.69 14.27
CA LEU A 41 -16.14 -8.80 14.22
C LEU A 41 -17.18 -9.20 15.27
N VAL A 42 -17.16 -8.55 16.43
CA VAL A 42 -17.98 -8.90 17.60
C VAL A 42 -19.24 -8.04 17.76
N ARG A 43 -19.29 -6.88 17.11
CA ARG A 43 -20.48 -6.02 17.06
C ARG A 43 -20.92 -5.79 15.62
N LYS A 44 -22.17 -5.36 15.46
CA LYS A 44 -22.74 -5.02 14.15
C LYS A 44 -22.64 -3.51 13.90
N PRO A 45 -21.91 -3.06 12.86
CA PRO A 45 -21.95 -1.66 12.41
C PRO A 45 -23.32 -1.28 11.82
N SER A 46 -23.53 0.01 11.59
CA SER A 46 -24.77 0.57 11.01
C SER A 46 -25.01 0.15 9.56
N PHE A 47 -23.95 -0.24 8.83
CA PHE A 47 -24.01 -0.73 7.46
C PHE A 47 -24.02 -2.25 7.37
N SER A 48 -24.61 -2.77 6.29
CA SER A 48 -24.63 -4.21 5.99
C SER A 48 -23.44 -4.67 5.14
N LYS A 49 -22.77 -3.74 4.46
CA LYS A 49 -21.67 -4.04 3.54
C LYS A 49 -20.54 -3.05 3.74
N VAL A 50 -19.32 -3.54 3.66
CA VAL A 50 -18.09 -2.74 3.72
C VAL A 50 -17.28 -2.93 2.45
N ASN A 51 -17.02 -1.83 1.75
CA ASN A 51 -16.20 -1.84 0.55
C ASN A 51 -14.75 -1.48 0.93
N PHE A 52 -13.79 -2.23 0.40
CA PHE A 52 -12.36 -1.95 0.56
C PHE A 52 -11.57 -2.52 -0.61
N TYR A 53 -10.32 -2.09 -0.75
CA TYR A 53 -9.38 -2.59 -1.74
C TYR A 53 -8.31 -3.46 -1.08
N LEU A 54 -8.17 -4.70 -1.53
CA LEU A 54 -6.98 -5.51 -1.25
C LEU A 54 -5.91 -5.18 -2.27
N ALA A 55 -4.88 -4.46 -1.86
CA ALA A 55 -3.87 -3.97 -2.77
C ALA A 55 -2.48 -4.01 -2.13
N GLY A 56 -1.42 -3.79 -2.90
CA GLY A 56 -0.06 -3.78 -2.36
C GLY A 56 0.48 -5.19 -2.11
N SER A 57 0.99 -5.83 -3.16
CA SER A 57 1.63 -7.16 -3.10
C SER A 57 0.76 -8.32 -2.55
N CYS A 58 -0.56 -8.14 -2.44
CA CYS A 58 -1.53 -9.05 -1.83
C CYS A 58 -1.63 -10.47 -2.45
N ILE A 59 -0.96 -10.73 -3.58
CA ILE A 59 -0.89 -12.08 -4.21
C ILE A 59 0.52 -12.44 -4.70
N LYS A 60 1.53 -11.69 -4.24
CA LYS A 60 2.91 -11.75 -4.73
C LYS A 60 3.67 -13.02 -4.30
N LYS A 61 3.32 -13.58 -3.14
CA LYS A 61 3.95 -14.78 -2.54
C LYS A 61 2.89 -15.63 -1.84
N ASP A 62 3.27 -16.84 -1.46
CA ASP A 62 2.39 -17.74 -0.71
C ASP A 62 2.30 -17.39 0.79
N LEU A 63 3.28 -16.63 1.29
CA LEU A 63 3.32 -16.12 2.66
C LEU A 63 3.25 -14.59 2.62
N PHE A 64 2.30 -14.05 3.38
CA PHE A 64 2.11 -12.62 3.57
C PHE A 64 2.58 -12.22 4.96
N ARG A 65 3.31 -11.12 5.03
CA ARG A 65 3.71 -10.55 6.32
C ARG A 65 2.59 -9.67 6.89
N ASP A 66 1.85 -9.02 6.01
CA ASP A 66 0.84 -8.02 6.27
C ASP A 66 -0.20 -8.05 5.13
N LEU A 67 -1.49 -7.94 5.49
CA LEU A 67 -2.62 -7.79 4.56
C LEU A 67 -3.19 -6.38 4.67
N ASP A 68 -2.91 -5.58 3.64
CA ASP A 68 -3.40 -4.20 3.53
C ASP A 68 -4.84 -4.16 2.97
N MET A 69 -5.76 -3.67 3.78
CA MET A 69 -7.14 -3.34 3.40
C MET A 69 -7.28 -1.83 3.29
N ILE A 70 -7.34 -1.32 2.07
CA ILE A 70 -7.44 0.12 1.81
C ILE A 70 -8.91 0.53 1.72
N PHE A 71 -9.35 1.40 2.62
CA PHE A 71 -10.74 1.85 2.68
C PHE A 71 -10.90 3.16 1.91
N PRO A 72 -11.87 3.25 0.97
CA PRO A 72 -12.20 4.50 0.29
C PRO A 72 -13.02 5.46 1.16
N SER A 73 -13.50 5.03 2.33
CA SER A 73 -14.23 5.85 3.29
C SER A 73 -13.60 5.73 4.68
N LYS A 74 -13.16 6.86 5.24
CA LYS A 74 -12.60 6.92 6.60
C LYS A 74 -13.64 6.52 7.65
N GLN A 75 -14.84 7.08 7.54
CA GLN A 75 -15.94 6.81 8.47
C GLN A 75 -16.28 5.33 8.52
N MET A 76 -16.38 4.67 7.36
CA MET A 76 -16.68 3.24 7.29
C MET A 76 -15.58 2.40 7.95
N MET A 77 -14.32 2.76 7.72
CA MET A 77 -13.17 2.09 8.35
C MET A 77 -13.20 2.25 9.88
N GLU A 78 -13.41 3.46 10.38
CA GLU A 78 -13.43 3.76 11.82
C GLU A 78 -14.60 3.09 12.53
N GLU A 79 -15.78 3.08 11.93
CA GLU A 79 -16.95 2.42 12.48
C GLU A 79 -16.78 0.89 12.48
N LEU A 80 -16.25 0.32 11.39
CA LEU A 80 -15.91 -1.10 11.34
C LEU A 80 -14.90 -1.43 12.45
N ASN A 81 -13.84 -0.63 12.59
CA ASN A 81 -12.83 -0.79 13.62
C ASN A 81 -13.43 -0.84 15.03
N GLN A 82 -14.37 0.06 15.35
CA GLN A 82 -15.06 0.04 16.64
C GLN A 82 -15.86 -1.27 16.84
N CYS A 83 -16.30 -1.93 15.78
CA CYS A 83 -17.06 -3.18 15.88
C CYS A 83 -16.17 -4.43 16.06
N LEU A 84 -14.86 -4.30 15.90
CA LEU A 84 -13.90 -5.39 16.07
C LEU A 84 -13.52 -5.62 17.54
N ASP A 85 -13.12 -6.83 17.86
CA ASP A 85 -12.54 -7.18 19.16
C ASP A 85 -11.17 -6.50 19.30
N GLN A 86 -11.10 -5.55 20.23
CA GLN A 86 -9.93 -4.73 20.46
C GLN A 86 -8.79 -5.49 21.16
N SER A 87 -9.01 -6.71 21.64
CA SER A 87 -7.93 -7.54 22.19
C SER A 87 -6.90 -7.97 21.15
N PHE A 88 -7.25 -7.94 19.86
CA PHE A 88 -6.36 -8.22 18.73
C PHE A 88 -5.73 -6.95 18.12
N PHE A 89 -6.07 -5.76 18.64
CA PHE A 89 -5.48 -4.52 18.18
C PHE A 89 -4.07 -4.35 18.77
N GLU A 90 -3.11 -4.03 17.91
CA GLU A 90 -1.70 -3.89 18.31
C GLU A 90 -1.32 -2.42 18.46
N TYR A 91 -1.44 -1.65 17.37
CA TYR A 91 -1.08 -0.24 17.35
C TYR A 91 -1.68 0.50 16.15
N GLU A 92 -1.73 1.82 16.27
CA GLU A 92 -2.04 2.73 15.18
C GLU A 92 -0.79 3.51 14.77
N ASN A 93 -0.54 3.55 13.47
CA ASN A 93 0.42 4.47 12.87
C ASN A 93 -0.17 4.98 11.54
N ASN A 94 0.39 4.57 10.40
CA ASN A 94 -0.19 4.84 9.09
C ASN A 94 -1.37 3.89 8.77
N SER A 95 -1.78 3.04 9.70
CA SER A 95 -2.87 2.08 9.58
C SER A 95 -3.28 1.62 10.99
N LEU A 96 -4.52 1.14 11.11
CA LEU A 96 -4.96 0.41 12.31
C LEU A 96 -4.49 -1.03 12.13
N THR A 97 -3.57 -1.48 12.99
CA THR A 97 -2.93 -2.78 12.85
C THR A 97 -3.50 -3.77 13.85
N TYR A 98 -3.94 -4.91 13.33
CA TYR A 98 -4.41 -6.05 14.10
C TYR A 98 -3.48 -7.23 13.91
N LYS A 99 -3.23 -7.97 14.98
CA LYS A 99 -2.56 -9.26 14.91
C LYS A 99 -3.54 -10.35 15.31
N PHE A 100 -3.78 -11.28 14.42
CA PHE A 100 -4.66 -12.41 14.66
C PHE A 100 -3.93 -13.69 14.27
N HIS A 101 -3.62 -14.50 15.28
CA HIS A 101 -2.65 -15.60 15.18
C HIS A 101 -1.29 -15.09 14.65
N ASP A 102 -0.80 -15.68 13.57
CA ASP A 102 0.49 -15.35 12.95
C ASP A 102 0.37 -14.29 11.84
N ASP A 103 -0.86 -13.85 11.54
CA ASP A 103 -1.16 -12.91 10.46
C ASP A 103 -1.35 -11.47 10.99
N ILE A 104 -0.91 -10.50 10.18
CA ILE A 104 -1.08 -9.06 10.44
C ILE A 104 -2.09 -8.49 9.44
N PHE A 105 -3.09 -7.79 9.96
CA PHE A 105 -4.14 -7.14 9.17
C PHE A 105 -4.04 -5.63 9.36
N GLN A 106 -4.03 -4.88 8.26
CA GLN A 106 -3.85 -3.44 8.31
C GLN A 106 -5.01 -2.72 7.65
N PHE A 107 -5.70 -1.88 8.41
CA PHE A 107 -6.78 -1.05 7.92
C PHE A 107 -6.19 0.29 7.54
N VAL A 108 -6.22 0.59 6.25
CA VAL A 108 -5.49 1.69 5.64
C VAL A 108 -6.48 2.70 5.09
N PHE A 109 -6.46 3.92 5.63
CA PHE A 109 -7.10 5.06 4.98
C PHE A 109 -6.05 6.05 4.50
N ARG A 110 -6.23 6.58 3.29
CA ARG A 110 -5.41 7.65 2.72
C ARG A 110 -6.34 8.71 2.15
N PRO A 111 -6.25 9.99 2.57
CA PRO A 111 -7.11 11.04 2.03
C PRO A 111 -7.10 11.14 0.51
N LYS A 112 -5.95 10.89 -0.14
CA LYS A 112 -5.84 10.87 -1.61
C LYS A 112 -6.68 9.79 -2.31
N PHE A 113 -7.11 8.76 -1.59
CA PHE A 113 -7.91 7.64 -2.11
C PHE A 113 -9.38 7.69 -1.66
N GLU A 114 -9.78 8.74 -0.95
CA GLU A 114 -11.16 8.90 -0.51
C GLU A 114 -12.11 8.99 -1.71
N ASN A 115 -13.13 8.12 -1.70
CA ASN A 115 -14.12 7.97 -2.79
C ASN A 115 -13.49 7.74 -4.18
N LYS A 116 -12.25 7.24 -4.24
CA LYS A 116 -11.58 6.90 -5.50
C LYS A 116 -11.81 5.44 -5.87
N SER A 117 -11.74 5.15 -7.17
CA SER A 117 -11.87 3.78 -7.69
C SER A 117 -10.63 2.93 -7.38
N LEU A 118 -10.76 1.62 -7.60
CA LEU A 118 -9.65 0.67 -7.57
C LEU A 118 -8.53 1.12 -8.51
N GLU A 119 -8.84 1.46 -9.77
CA GLU A 119 -7.85 1.86 -10.77
C GLU A 119 -7.01 3.05 -10.33
N PHE A 120 -7.67 4.09 -9.80
CA PHE A 120 -6.98 5.27 -9.31
C PHE A 120 -6.05 4.92 -8.13
N THR A 121 -6.49 4.02 -7.25
CA THR A 121 -5.70 3.55 -6.12
C THR A 121 -4.43 2.82 -6.58
N ILE A 122 -4.56 1.91 -7.56
CA ILE A 122 -3.43 1.17 -8.14
C ILE A 122 -2.47 2.09 -8.89
N ASP A 123 -3.00 3.03 -9.67
CA ASP A 123 -2.20 4.04 -10.36
C ASP A 123 -1.44 4.92 -9.36
N GLY A 124 -2.01 5.15 -8.17
CA GLY A 124 -1.41 5.95 -7.09
C GLY A 124 -0.29 5.29 -6.30
N PHE A 125 0.07 4.04 -6.58
CA PHE A 125 1.26 3.39 -6.01
C PHE A 125 2.53 3.68 -6.80
N ASP A 126 3.66 3.67 -6.11
CA ASP A 126 4.93 4.13 -6.66
C ASP A 126 5.71 3.03 -7.39
N PHE A 127 5.39 1.75 -7.11
CA PHE A 127 6.20 0.60 -7.49
C PHE A 127 5.46 -0.42 -8.35
N ASP A 128 6.16 -0.99 -9.33
CA ASP A 128 5.66 -2.08 -10.18
C ASP A 128 5.13 -3.25 -9.36
N SER A 129 5.88 -3.66 -8.32
CA SER A 129 5.49 -4.77 -7.43
C SER A 129 4.18 -4.55 -6.65
N THR A 130 3.65 -3.32 -6.68
CA THR A 130 2.39 -2.95 -6.02
C THR A 130 1.27 -2.64 -7.01
N LYS A 131 1.50 -2.75 -8.32
CA LYS A 131 0.50 -2.46 -9.38
C LYS A 131 -0.52 -3.59 -9.56
N VAL A 132 -1.14 -3.99 -8.45
CA VAL A 132 -2.17 -5.02 -8.39
C VAL A 132 -3.12 -4.73 -7.24
N GLY A 133 -4.40 -4.95 -7.45
CA GLY A 133 -5.35 -5.05 -6.36
C GLY A 133 -6.75 -5.50 -6.77
N PHE A 134 -7.60 -5.60 -5.77
CA PHE A 134 -8.93 -6.18 -5.86
C PHE A 134 -9.91 -5.33 -5.07
N GLU A 135 -11.07 -5.06 -5.67
CA GLU A 135 -12.20 -4.48 -4.97
C GLU A 135 -12.98 -5.59 -4.28
N CYS A 136 -13.14 -5.43 -2.99
CA CYS A 136 -13.73 -6.42 -2.11
C CYS A 136 -14.91 -5.83 -1.36
N VAL A 137 -15.89 -6.68 -1.07
CA VAL A 137 -17.05 -6.37 -0.25
C VAL A 137 -17.14 -7.38 0.87
N LEU A 138 -17.04 -6.92 2.12
CA LEU A 138 -17.39 -7.70 3.29
C LEU A 138 -18.91 -7.56 3.53
N ASP A 139 -19.63 -8.67 3.54
CA ASP A 139 -20.99 -8.71 4.07
C ASP A 139 -20.93 -8.87 5.60
N VAL A 140 -21.47 -7.89 6.31
CA VAL A 140 -21.39 -7.83 7.78
C VAL A 140 -22.21 -8.93 8.46
N ASN A 141 -23.26 -9.42 7.80
CA ASN A 141 -24.13 -10.44 8.40
C ASN A 141 -23.52 -11.84 8.24
N THR A 142 -22.97 -12.16 7.07
CA THR A 142 -22.30 -13.45 6.85
C THR A 142 -20.84 -13.45 7.29
N LYS A 143 -20.25 -12.25 7.44
CA LYS A 143 -18.83 -12.01 7.71
C LYS A 143 -17.91 -12.59 6.63
N GLU A 144 -18.41 -12.62 5.39
CA GLU A 144 -17.69 -13.13 4.23
C GLU A 144 -17.30 -12.00 3.28
N VAL A 145 -16.09 -12.10 2.76
CA VAL A 145 -15.50 -11.20 1.78
C VAL A 145 -15.70 -11.77 0.38
N THR A 146 -16.22 -10.96 -0.53
CA THR A 146 -16.36 -11.28 -1.94
C THR A 146 -15.49 -10.33 -2.77
N VAL A 147 -14.72 -10.87 -3.72
CA VAL A 147 -14.03 -10.07 -4.74
C VAL A 147 -15.02 -9.68 -5.83
N ILE A 148 -15.16 -8.37 -6.07
CA ILE A 148 -16.08 -7.81 -7.07
C ILE A 148 -15.33 -7.42 -8.34
N LYS A 149 -14.10 -6.93 -8.19
CA LYS A 149 -13.29 -6.42 -9.30
C LYS A 149 -11.82 -6.70 -9.05
N SER A 150 -11.06 -6.86 -10.13
CA SER A 150 -9.60 -6.94 -10.11
C SER A 150 -9.03 -5.82 -10.97
N ASP A 151 -7.85 -5.35 -10.63
CA ASP A 151 -6.99 -4.51 -11.47
C ASP A 151 -5.55 -5.00 -11.35
N VAL A 152 -5.03 -5.59 -12.43
CA VAL A 152 -3.67 -6.14 -12.51
C VAL A 152 -2.98 -5.48 -13.69
N ARG A 153 -1.84 -4.83 -13.45
CA ARG A 153 -1.10 -4.10 -14.49
C ARG A 153 0.12 -4.88 -14.99
N LYS A 154 0.57 -4.57 -16.21
CA LYS A 154 1.70 -5.25 -16.87
C LYS A 154 3.00 -5.09 -16.07
N GLU A 155 3.16 -3.95 -15.41
CA GLU A 155 4.25 -3.60 -14.51
C GLU A 155 4.40 -4.62 -13.38
N PHE A 156 3.29 -5.01 -12.74
CA PHE A 156 3.31 -6.04 -11.70
C PHE A 156 3.78 -7.39 -12.24
N ILE A 157 3.34 -7.76 -13.45
CA ILE A 157 3.72 -9.02 -14.09
C ILE A 157 5.18 -9.01 -14.52
N SER A 158 5.67 -7.88 -15.04
CA SER A 158 7.09 -7.66 -15.33
C SER A 158 7.91 -7.89 -14.06
N TYR A 159 7.54 -7.25 -12.95
CA TYR A 159 8.19 -7.44 -11.66
C TYR A 159 8.16 -8.91 -11.20
N ILE A 160 7.03 -9.62 -11.37
CA ILE A 160 6.93 -11.04 -10.97
C ILE A 160 7.93 -11.90 -11.75
N ASN A 161 8.16 -11.59 -13.04
CA ASN A 161 9.06 -12.35 -13.90
C ASN A 161 10.53 -11.99 -13.70
N THR A 162 10.86 -10.71 -13.55
CA THR A 162 12.26 -10.23 -13.51
C THR A 162 12.80 -10.07 -12.09
N LYS A 163 11.89 -9.91 -11.11
CA LYS A 163 12.19 -9.45 -9.73
C LYS A 163 12.81 -8.04 -9.65
N VAL A 164 12.89 -7.33 -10.76
CA VAL A 164 13.36 -5.94 -10.86
C VAL A 164 12.18 -5.02 -10.64
N ASN A 165 12.29 -4.14 -9.65
CA ASN A 165 11.25 -3.16 -9.35
C ASN A 165 11.60 -1.81 -9.98
N ASN A 166 10.60 -1.09 -10.48
CA ASN A 166 10.77 0.28 -10.96
C ASN A 166 10.11 1.27 -10.01
N LEU A 167 10.79 2.39 -9.77
CA LEU A 167 10.17 3.57 -9.17
C LEU A 167 9.58 4.41 -10.32
N SER A 168 8.24 4.44 -10.41
CA SER A 168 7.52 5.12 -11.50
C SER A 168 6.97 6.50 -11.11
N LYS A 169 6.90 6.79 -9.81
CA LYS A 169 6.36 8.05 -9.27
C LYS A 169 7.17 8.55 -8.10
N ILE A 170 7.18 9.87 -7.95
CA ILE A 170 7.80 10.57 -6.84
C ILE A 170 6.75 10.72 -5.73
N SER A 171 7.11 10.28 -4.53
CA SER A 171 6.37 10.56 -3.31
C SER A 171 6.26 12.06 -3.04
N VAL A 172 5.13 12.49 -2.49
CA VAL A 172 4.89 13.88 -2.04
C VAL A 172 6.01 14.39 -1.15
N ASN A 173 6.56 13.52 -0.29
CA ASN A 173 7.85 13.77 0.35
C ASN A 173 8.96 13.24 -0.58
N PRO A 174 9.71 14.11 -1.29
CA PRO A 174 10.70 13.66 -2.27
C PRO A 174 11.93 13.04 -1.62
N PHE A 175 12.21 13.31 -0.33
CA PHE A 175 13.28 12.63 0.41
C PHE A 175 13.00 11.13 0.61
N VAL A 176 11.73 10.75 0.73
CA VAL A 176 11.33 9.33 0.74
C VAL A 176 11.62 8.68 -0.61
N SER A 177 11.36 9.39 -1.72
CA SER A 177 11.70 8.91 -3.06
C SER A 177 13.20 8.73 -3.24
N LEU A 178 14.01 9.70 -2.77
CA LEU A 178 15.47 9.62 -2.81
C LEU A 178 15.99 8.42 -2.02
N GLN A 179 15.52 8.24 -0.78
CA GLN A 179 15.90 7.10 0.04
C GLN A 179 15.59 5.76 -0.65
N ARG A 180 14.41 5.66 -1.28
CA ARG A 180 13.98 4.46 -2.02
C ARG A 180 14.83 4.25 -3.27
N ALA A 181 15.10 5.30 -4.04
CA ALA A 181 15.94 5.23 -5.23
C ALA A 181 17.35 4.72 -4.88
N ILE A 182 17.97 5.26 -3.82
CA ILE A 182 19.27 4.78 -3.32
C ILE A 182 19.20 3.29 -2.93
N HIS A 183 18.13 2.88 -2.25
CA HIS A 183 17.95 1.47 -1.86
C HIS A 183 17.83 0.55 -3.08
N PHE A 184 17.08 0.97 -4.10
CA PHE A 184 16.84 0.21 -5.33
C PHE A 184 18.15 0.05 -6.11
N LEU A 185 18.86 1.15 -6.34
CA LEU A 185 20.16 1.12 -7.02
C LEU A 185 21.16 0.19 -6.32
N LYS A 186 21.20 0.19 -4.97
CA LYS A 186 22.06 -0.72 -4.19
C LYS A 186 21.71 -2.20 -4.35
N ARG A 187 20.46 -2.52 -4.70
CA ARG A 187 19.98 -3.89 -4.92
C ARG A 187 20.05 -4.35 -6.37
N GLY A 188 20.42 -3.45 -7.29
CA GLY A 188 20.35 -3.68 -8.72
C GLY A 188 18.95 -3.57 -9.31
N ASP A 189 18.00 -2.96 -8.57
CA ASP A 189 16.70 -2.56 -9.11
C ASP A 189 16.85 -1.32 -10.00
N GLU A 190 15.88 -1.11 -10.91
CA GLU A 190 15.95 -0.02 -11.88
C GLU A 190 15.27 1.24 -11.34
N VAL A 191 15.97 2.36 -11.48
CA VAL A 191 15.43 3.70 -11.26
C VAL A 191 15.66 4.47 -12.54
N PRO A 192 14.62 4.75 -13.35
CA PRO A 192 14.80 5.51 -14.57
C PRO A 192 15.50 6.84 -14.27
N TYR A 193 16.51 7.20 -15.08
CA TYR A 193 17.27 8.43 -14.87
C TYR A 193 16.38 9.68 -14.85
N SER A 194 15.33 9.71 -15.68
CA SER A 194 14.32 10.78 -15.65
C SER A 194 13.67 10.90 -14.27
N VAL A 195 13.23 9.79 -13.68
CA VAL A 195 12.65 9.77 -12.33
C VAL A 195 13.67 10.22 -11.28
N PHE A 196 14.93 9.80 -11.40
CA PHE A 196 15.98 10.24 -10.49
C PHE A 196 16.20 11.76 -10.56
N LEU A 197 16.27 12.32 -11.78
CA LEU A 197 16.38 13.77 -11.99
C LEU A 197 15.15 14.52 -11.49
N ASP A 198 13.96 13.99 -11.71
CA ASP A 198 12.71 14.57 -11.21
C ASP A 198 12.68 14.58 -9.66
N ILE A 199 13.27 13.57 -8.99
CA ILE A 199 13.44 13.56 -7.52
C ILE A 199 14.35 14.71 -7.10
N CYS A 200 15.50 14.86 -7.75
CA CYS A 200 16.43 15.95 -7.48
C CYS A 200 15.77 17.32 -7.69
N SER A 201 15.04 17.51 -8.79
CA SER A 201 14.27 18.74 -9.05
C SER A 201 13.24 18.98 -7.96
N SER A 202 12.47 17.96 -7.57
CA SER A 202 11.45 18.08 -6.52
C SER A 202 12.04 18.46 -5.15
N ILE A 203 13.28 18.06 -4.85
CA ILE A 203 14.00 18.45 -3.63
C ILE A 203 14.54 19.88 -3.75
N ALA A 204 15.03 20.27 -4.94
CA ALA A 204 15.49 21.63 -5.21
C ALA A 204 14.35 22.66 -5.16
N ASP A 205 13.15 22.28 -5.60
CA ASP A 205 11.96 23.15 -5.67
C ASP A 205 11.18 23.24 -4.35
N ILE A 206 11.69 22.64 -3.26
CA ILE A 206 11.03 22.74 -1.94
C ILE A 206 10.99 24.21 -1.51
N LYS A 207 9.78 24.78 -1.48
CA LYS A 207 9.55 26.13 -0.97
C LYS A 207 9.42 26.08 0.54
N ILE A 208 10.44 26.57 1.24
CA ILE A 208 10.47 26.57 2.70
C ILE A 208 9.94 27.92 3.19
N LYS A 209 8.81 27.90 3.91
CA LYS A 209 8.27 29.10 4.58
C LYS A 209 8.90 29.26 5.96
N GLU A 210 9.07 30.50 6.45
CA GLU A 210 9.68 30.81 7.77
C GLU A 210 9.05 30.04 8.95
N ASN A 211 7.78 29.64 8.85
CA ASN A 211 7.03 28.94 9.90
C ASN A 211 6.63 27.50 9.53
N GLU A 212 7.32 26.89 8.56
CA GLU A 212 7.02 25.53 8.11
C GLU A 212 7.56 24.49 9.08
N ASP A 213 6.70 23.55 9.49
CA ASP A 213 7.12 22.42 10.32
C ASP A 213 8.03 21.49 9.51
N ILE A 214 9.32 21.44 9.87
CA ILE A 214 10.33 20.61 9.22
C ILE A 214 10.04 19.12 9.37
N ASN A 215 9.30 18.72 10.42
CA ASN A 215 9.05 17.31 10.73
C ASN A 215 8.26 16.60 9.63
N LYS A 216 7.48 17.34 8.83
CA LYS A 216 6.75 16.79 7.69
C LYS A 216 7.69 16.18 6.64
N HIS A 217 8.94 16.65 6.54
CA HIS A 217 9.95 16.12 5.63
C HIS A 217 10.58 14.82 6.14
N PHE A 218 10.36 14.49 7.41
CA PHE A 218 10.81 13.22 8.00
C PHE A 218 9.73 12.13 7.95
N GLU A 219 8.49 12.51 7.66
CA GLU A 219 7.38 11.56 7.56
C GLU A 219 7.69 10.46 6.56
N ARG A 220 7.53 9.21 7.00
CA ARG A 220 7.70 7.97 6.22
C ARG A 220 9.12 7.66 5.77
N LEU A 221 10.14 8.38 6.26
CA LEU A 221 11.52 7.91 6.15
C LEU A 221 11.69 6.60 6.94
N GLN A 222 12.43 5.66 6.36
CA GLN A 222 12.65 4.33 6.93
C GLN A 222 14.13 4.08 7.20
N GLY A 223 14.44 3.26 8.19
CA GLY A 223 15.82 2.92 8.50
C GLY A 223 15.95 2.46 9.94
N ASN A 224 17.10 1.89 10.28
CA ASN A 224 17.43 1.68 11.69
C ASN A 224 17.64 3.04 12.39
N PRO A 225 17.50 3.13 13.72
CA PRO A 225 17.51 4.41 14.44
C PRO A 225 18.73 5.29 14.12
N LYS A 226 19.93 4.70 14.07
CA LYS A 226 21.17 5.44 13.80
C LYS A 226 21.24 6.01 12.37
N LYS A 227 20.84 5.21 11.37
CA LYS A 227 20.80 5.69 9.97
C LYS A 227 19.69 6.70 9.77
N LEU A 228 18.55 6.52 10.43
CA LEU A 228 17.43 7.43 10.33
C LEU A 228 17.79 8.80 10.89
N GLU A 229 18.48 8.86 12.04
CA GLU A 229 18.94 10.12 12.63
C GLU A 229 19.88 10.86 11.70
N ASN A 230 20.91 10.18 11.18
CA ASN A 230 21.84 10.77 10.21
C ASN A 230 21.14 11.32 8.95
N ILE A 231 20.11 10.63 8.45
CA ILE A 231 19.33 11.11 7.30
C ILE A 231 18.53 12.36 7.68
N LYS A 232 17.92 12.39 8.86
CA LYS A 232 17.18 13.57 9.34
C LYS A 232 18.11 14.76 9.54
N ASP A 233 19.30 14.55 10.08
CA ASP A 233 20.31 15.60 10.27
C ASP A 233 20.70 16.22 8.91
N ALA A 234 21.02 15.37 7.92
CA ALA A 234 21.37 15.84 6.58
C ALA A 234 20.23 16.58 5.86
N ILE A 235 18.98 16.12 6.04
CA ILE A 235 17.80 16.82 5.49
C ILE A 235 17.60 18.16 6.20
N SER A 236 17.81 18.20 7.51
CA SER A 236 17.66 19.43 8.30
C SER A 236 18.67 20.49 7.89
N GLU A 237 19.93 20.09 7.74
CA GLU A 237 21.02 20.95 7.26
C GLU A 237 20.71 21.51 5.86
N TYR A 238 20.31 20.65 4.92
CA TYR A 238 19.90 21.07 3.56
C TYR A 238 18.73 22.08 3.56
N ILE A 239 17.71 21.83 4.38
CA ILE A 239 16.55 22.72 4.49
C ILE A 239 16.98 24.06 5.08
N GLU A 240 17.83 24.07 6.11
CA GLU A 240 18.30 25.31 6.72
C GLU A 240 19.13 26.14 5.74
N GLU A 241 20.09 25.52 5.02
CA GLU A 241 20.85 26.19 3.96
C GLU A 241 19.94 26.80 2.89
N LYS A 242 18.85 26.12 2.52
CA LYS A 242 17.90 26.60 1.51
C LYS A 242 17.01 27.75 1.98
N LYS A 243 16.80 27.92 3.30
CA LYS A 243 16.08 29.10 3.82
C LYS A 243 16.90 30.37 3.62
N ASP A 244 18.22 30.28 3.79
CA ASP A 244 19.14 31.41 3.68
C ASP A 244 19.34 31.88 2.22
N GLU A 245 18.85 31.13 1.23
CA GLU A 245 18.89 31.49 -0.20
C GLU A 245 17.70 32.35 -0.69
N ILE A 246 16.66 32.56 0.14
CA ILE A 246 15.45 33.35 -0.17
C ILE A 246 15.62 34.82 0.23
#